data_AF-A0A0B7BF66-F1
#
_entry.id   AF-A0A0B7BF66-F1
#
_cell.length_a   1.000
_cell.length_b   1.000
_cell.length_c   1.000
_cell.angle_alpha   90.00
_cell.angle_beta   90.00
_cell.angle_gamma   90.00
#
_symmetry.space_group_name_H-M   'P 1'
#
loop_
_entity.id
_entity.type
_entity.pdbx_description
1 polymer ?
#
loop_
_entity_poly.entity_id
_entity_poly.type
_entity_poly.pdbx_seq_one_letter_code
_entity_poly.pdbx_strand_id
1 'polypeptide(L)'
;KIYKLHIYILLHTVLIYYCVRQTMSLADELIADLEEGGEDLETIDEEDENAIKDITDDGIEADLQHPTLTVKNVAKLKDSNDLRKILESIEEYSAKPKRSEVLGPVEADPEYKLIVDANNMTVEIDNEISVIHQFTKDLYSKRFPELESLVPMPLEYICTVKELGNNILEKSKNNETLQDILTPATIMVVSVTASTTQGTELSDKELATSIEGCDMAIDLNKSKDRIFQYVESRMTLIAPNLTIIVGASIAAKLMGTAGGLTNLSKMPACNVLLLGSQKKTLAGFSSTNILPHTGFIYNSDLVQKMPPEMRRKTSRAVAAKCTLASRVDSFHESLDGSVGDRFRSELDTKMDKMTEPPPVKFSKPLPAPIEQSKKKRGGRRARKMKERLGLTELRKQANRMNFGQIEDDAYQEDLGFSMGTMGKSSSGKIRGAPVDAKTKARISKTLQQKLSKQNQTWGGSTSVKKQVEGTASSVAFTPLKNLEIFNPHAAETKVQQTAQRYFSVTGSFMKVKRDYTTSMGPPAPPGPSTLK
;
A
#
# COMPACT_ATOMS: atom_id res chain seq x y z
N LYS A 1 2.82 -21.47 55.19
CA LYS A 1 3.05 -21.33 53.72
C LYS A 1 2.20 -20.22 53.10
N ILE A 2 0.92 -20.08 53.45
CA ILE A 2 0.01 -19.04 52.88
C ILE A 2 0.41 -17.60 53.25
N TYR A 3 0.80 -17.34 54.50
CA TYR A 3 1.27 -16.00 54.93
C TYR A 3 2.55 -15.53 54.22
N LYS A 4 3.44 -16.46 53.85
CA LYS A 4 4.68 -16.15 53.12
C LYS A 4 4.40 -15.75 51.67
N LEU A 5 3.34 -16.30 51.08
CA LEU A 5 2.90 -15.98 49.72
C LEU A 5 2.25 -14.59 49.68
N HIS A 6 1.44 -14.24 50.69
CA HIS A 6 0.78 -12.94 50.77
C HIS A 6 1.77 -11.77 50.97
N ILE A 7 2.80 -11.99 51.79
CA ILE A 7 3.87 -11.01 52.00
C ILE A 7 4.71 -10.83 50.71
N TYR A 8 4.98 -11.91 49.97
CA TYR A 8 5.68 -11.84 48.69
C TYR A 8 4.88 -11.06 47.64
N ILE A 9 3.57 -11.27 47.57
CA ILE A 9 2.70 -10.55 46.63
C ILE A 9 2.65 -9.06 46.98
N LEU A 10 2.51 -8.71 48.27
CA LEU A 10 2.52 -7.32 48.72
C LEU A 10 3.86 -6.61 48.44
N LEU A 11 5.00 -7.27 48.73
CA LEU A 11 6.32 -6.74 48.41
C LEU A 11 6.53 -6.56 46.91
N HIS A 12 6.06 -7.50 46.09
CA HIS A 12 6.17 -7.40 44.63
C HIS A 12 5.29 -6.27 44.07
N THR A 13 4.09 -6.07 44.62
CA THR A 13 3.21 -4.96 44.20
C THR A 13 3.77 -3.60 44.60
N VAL A 14 4.40 -3.48 45.79
CA VAL A 14 5.05 -2.24 46.23
C VAL A 14 6.31 -1.95 45.42
N LEU A 15 7.10 -2.98 45.06
CA LEU A 15 8.26 -2.81 44.18
C LEU A 15 7.88 -2.39 42.75
N ILE A 16 6.78 -2.92 42.20
CA ILE A 16 6.27 -2.51 40.88
C ILE A 16 5.75 -1.08 40.93
N TYR A 17 5.05 -0.68 41.99
CA TYR A 17 4.57 0.70 42.14
C TYR A 17 5.70 1.72 42.32
N TYR A 18 6.79 1.35 43.01
CA TYR A 18 7.99 2.19 43.12
C TYR A 18 8.82 2.23 41.83
N CYS A 19 8.93 1.10 41.11
CA CYS A 19 9.67 1.01 39.85
C CYS A 19 9.01 1.86 38.75
N VAL A 20 7.66 1.87 38.67
CA VAL A 20 6.92 2.70 37.70
C VAL A 20 6.99 4.21 38.05
N ARG A 21 7.22 4.57 39.31
CA ARG A 21 7.31 5.97 39.75
C ARG A 21 8.72 6.56 39.67
N GLN A 22 9.75 5.74 39.42
CA GLN A 22 11.15 6.18 39.33
C GLN A 22 11.79 6.05 37.94
N THR A 23 11.07 5.55 36.93
CA THR A 23 11.53 5.69 35.54
C THR A 23 11.12 7.06 35.01
N MET A 24 11.94 8.07 35.34
CA MET A 24 11.98 9.31 34.57
C MET A 24 12.25 8.94 33.10
N SER A 25 11.40 9.44 32.21
CA SER A 25 11.55 9.22 30.78
C SER A 25 12.79 9.96 30.29
N LEU A 26 13.53 9.37 29.35
CA LEU A 26 14.66 10.01 28.65
C LEU A 26 14.25 11.34 27.96
N ALA A 27 12.93 11.56 27.80
CA ALA A 27 12.36 12.83 27.34
C ALA A 27 12.39 13.94 28.41
N ASP A 28 12.28 13.60 29.70
CA ASP A 28 12.29 14.59 30.79
C ASP A 28 13.72 15.06 31.10
N GLU A 29 14.72 14.19 30.91
CA GLU A 29 16.14 14.53 31.03
C GLU A 29 16.61 15.45 29.87
N LEU A 30 16.03 15.29 28.67
CA LEU A 30 16.30 16.15 27.51
C LEU A 30 15.61 17.53 27.57
N ILE A 31 14.52 17.65 28.32
CA ILE A 31 13.85 18.94 28.54
C ILE A 31 14.64 19.77 29.55
N ALA A 32 15.24 19.15 30.57
CA ALA A 32 16.12 19.82 31.53
C ALA A 32 17.39 20.37 30.87
N ASP A 33 18.00 19.64 29.93
CA ASP A 33 19.19 20.10 29.16
C ASP A 33 18.88 21.28 28.21
N LEU A 34 17.61 21.51 27.84
CA LEU A 34 17.20 22.63 26.99
C LEU A 34 16.83 23.90 27.78
N GLU A 35 16.47 23.78 29.06
CA GLU A 35 16.22 24.94 29.93
C GLU A 35 17.51 25.58 30.48
N GLU A 36 18.62 24.85 30.55
CA GLU A 36 19.91 25.38 31.06
C GLU A 36 20.73 26.17 30.00
N GLY A 37 20.29 26.17 28.74
CA GLY A 37 20.99 26.84 27.62
C GLY A 37 20.45 28.21 27.22
N GLY A 38 19.52 28.78 27.99
CA GLY A 38 18.74 29.97 27.63
C GLY A 38 19.08 31.25 28.38
N GLU A 39 20.35 31.50 28.70
CA GLU A 39 20.81 32.83 29.12
C GLU A 39 21.68 33.43 28.00
N ASP A 40 21.12 34.43 27.33
CA ASP A 40 21.75 35.54 26.60
C ASP A 40 20.94 35.85 25.35
N LEU A 41 19.88 36.66 25.50
CA LEU A 41 19.48 37.55 24.42
C LEU A 41 18.99 38.89 24.99
N GLU A 42 19.72 39.91 24.57
CA GLU A 42 19.66 41.30 24.99
C GLU A 42 18.28 41.94 24.76
N THR A 43 17.86 42.74 25.73
CA THR A 43 16.80 43.75 25.65
C THR A 43 17.10 44.77 24.55
N ILE A 44 16.16 44.95 23.62
CA ILE A 44 16.07 46.14 22.76
C ILE A 44 14.66 46.71 22.88
N ASP A 45 14.64 48.01 23.17
CA ASP A 45 13.55 48.81 23.69
C ASP A 45 12.32 48.95 22.76
N GLU A 46 11.17 49.13 23.41
CA GLU A 46 9.91 49.61 22.86
C GLU A 46 10.02 51.11 22.57
N GLU A 47 9.88 51.53 21.31
CA GLU A 47 9.40 52.87 20.92
C GLU A 47 9.10 52.89 19.41
N ASP A 48 7.82 53.07 19.07
CA ASP A 48 7.25 53.67 17.84
C ASP A 48 5.95 52.96 17.38
N GLU A 49 4.91 53.05 18.22
CA GLU A 49 3.54 53.12 17.71
C GLU A 49 3.31 54.53 17.15
N ASN A 50 3.07 54.65 15.85
CA ASN A 50 2.06 55.52 15.22
C ASN A 50 2.32 55.65 13.71
N ALA A 51 1.44 55.07 12.88
CA ALA A 51 0.88 55.64 11.64
C ALA A 51 0.54 54.56 10.60
N ILE A 52 -0.63 53.94 10.72
CA ILE A 52 -1.38 53.51 9.53
C ILE A 52 -2.84 53.92 9.73
N LYS A 53 -3.29 54.76 8.79
CA LYS A 53 -4.56 55.50 8.78
C LYS A 53 -5.76 54.57 8.59
N ASP A 54 -6.83 54.92 9.29
CA ASP A 54 -8.19 54.45 9.09
C ASP A 54 -8.66 54.61 7.63
N ILE A 55 -9.21 53.53 7.08
CA ILE A 55 -10.19 53.59 5.99
C ILE A 55 -11.49 53.06 6.59
N THR A 56 -12.42 53.97 6.83
CA THR A 56 -13.83 53.68 7.07
C THR A 56 -14.46 53.35 5.71
N ASP A 57 -15.08 52.17 5.59
CA ASP A 57 -16.02 51.89 4.51
C ASP A 57 -17.09 50.90 5.01
N ASP A 58 -18.24 51.51 5.29
CA ASP A 58 -19.62 51.03 5.21
C ASP A 58 -20.01 49.64 5.74
N GLY A 59 -20.87 49.72 6.76
CA GLY A 59 -21.57 48.61 7.36
C GLY A 59 -22.38 47.81 6.35
N ILE A 60 -21.94 46.57 6.15
CA ILE A 60 -22.81 45.45 5.86
C ILE A 60 -22.87 44.65 7.16
N GLU A 61 -23.91 44.90 7.97
CA GLU A 61 -24.37 43.92 8.95
C GLU A 61 -24.84 42.69 8.17
N ALA A 62 -23.88 41.82 7.84
CA ALA A 62 -24.17 40.48 7.39
C ALA A 62 -24.70 39.73 8.61
N ASP A 63 -26.03 39.62 8.65
CA ASP A 63 -26.80 38.74 9.51
C ASP A 63 -26.08 37.39 9.66
N LEU A 64 -25.39 37.18 10.78
CA LEU A 64 -24.76 35.91 11.16
C LEU A 64 -25.85 34.92 11.60
N GLN A 65 -26.82 34.67 10.74
CA GLN A 65 -27.61 33.46 10.80
C GLN A 65 -26.74 32.36 10.22
N HIS A 66 -26.14 31.53 11.07
CA HIS A 66 -25.60 30.25 10.62
C HIS A 66 -26.68 29.57 9.78
N PRO A 67 -26.48 29.37 8.46
CA PRO A 67 -27.50 28.72 7.64
C PRO A 67 -27.73 27.36 8.28
N THR A 68 -28.97 27.09 8.71
CA THR A 68 -29.34 25.82 9.33
C THR A 68 -28.86 24.71 8.40
N LEU A 69 -27.83 23.95 8.81
CA LEU A 69 -27.22 22.87 8.03
C LEU A 69 -28.28 21.79 7.78
N THR A 70 -29.00 21.96 6.68
CA THR A 70 -30.08 21.07 6.27
C THR A 70 -29.53 20.17 5.19
N VAL A 71 -29.83 18.87 5.28
CA VAL A 71 -29.35 17.84 4.34
C VAL A 71 -29.63 18.23 2.88
N LYS A 72 -30.79 18.85 2.62
CA LYS A 72 -31.21 19.31 1.29
C LYS A 72 -30.32 20.37 0.64
N ASN A 73 -29.53 21.11 1.43
CA ASN A 73 -28.57 22.06 0.87
C ASN A 73 -27.32 21.34 0.32
N VAL A 74 -27.01 20.19 0.90
CA VAL A 74 -25.83 19.37 0.59
C VAL A 74 -26.15 18.38 -0.52
N ALA A 75 -27.30 17.72 -0.44
CA ALA A 75 -27.77 16.74 -1.41
C ALA A 75 -28.94 17.32 -2.22
N LYS A 76 -28.71 17.50 -3.53
CA LYS A 76 -29.62 18.15 -4.48
C LYS A 76 -30.17 17.17 -5.53
N LEU A 77 -29.56 16.00 -5.72
CA LEU A 77 -29.89 15.06 -6.79
C LEU A 77 -31.24 14.37 -6.54
N LYS A 78 -31.58 14.07 -5.28
CA LYS A 78 -32.85 13.43 -4.93
C LYS A 78 -34.05 14.24 -5.44
N ASP A 79 -33.97 15.57 -5.32
CA ASP A 79 -35.00 16.49 -5.77
C ASP A 79 -34.78 16.97 -7.23
N SER A 80 -33.71 16.49 -7.89
CA SER A 80 -33.41 16.85 -9.27
C SER A 80 -34.46 16.29 -10.22
N ASN A 81 -34.93 17.14 -11.12
CA ASN A 81 -35.84 16.76 -12.20
C ASN A 81 -35.23 15.68 -13.11
N ASP A 82 -33.91 15.61 -13.22
CA ASP A 82 -33.24 14.71 -14.15
C ASP A 82 -33.25 13.26 -13.67
N LEU A 83 -32.95 13.04 -12.37
CA LEU A 83 -33.06 11.72 -11.75
C LEU A 83 -34.52 11.22 -11.82
N ARG A 84 -35.49 12.09 -11.57
CA ARG A 84 -36.91 11.74 -11.66
C ARG A 84 -37.32 11.34 -13.08
N LYS A 85 -36.96 12.12 -14.10
CA LYS A 85 -37.25 11.78 -15.51
C LYS A 85 -36.63 10.45 -15.91
N ILE A 86 -35.41 10.17 -15.46
CA ILE A 86 -34.71 8.92 -15.79
C ILE A 86 -35.35 7.73 -15.09
N LEU A 87 -35.78 7.86 -13.83
CA LEU A 87 -36.53 6.80 -13.16
C LEU A 87 -37.90 6.54 -13.80
N GLU A 88 -38.65 7.59 -14.15
CA GLU A 88 -39.95 7.47 -14.82
C GLU A 88 -39.81 6.80 -16.20
N SER A 89 -38.80 7.18 -16.98
CA SER A 89 -38.53 6.53 -18.27
C SER A 89 -38.03 5.09 -18.11
N ILE A 90 -37.21 4.78 -17.12
CA ILE A 90 -36.83 3.39 -16.80
C ILE A 90 -38.07 2.56 -16.48
N GLU A 91 -39.03 3.08 -15.71
CA GLU A 91 -40.28 2.39 -15.41
C GLU A 91 -41.11 2.13 -16.68
N GLU A 92 -41.19 3.11 -17.58
CA GLU A 92 -41.88 2.97 -18.88
C GLU A 92 -41.22 1.89 -19.77
N TYR A 93 -39.89 1.89 -19.89
CA TYR A 93 -39.16 0.92 -20.72
C TYR A 93 -39.01 -0.46 -20.08
N SER A 94 -39.05 -0.53 -18.74
CA SER A 94 -39.09 -1.79 -18.00
C SER A 94 -40.42 -2.53 -18.20
N ALA A 95 -41.52 -1.79 -18.32
CA ALA A 95 -42.83 -2.37 -18.63
C ALA A 95 -42.94 -2.89 -20.07
N LYS A 96 -42.11 -2.39 -21.00
CA LYS A 96 -42.11 -2.83 -22.40
C LYS A 96 -41.36 -4.17 -22.57
N PRO A 97 -41.88 -5.10 -23.40
CA PRO A 97 -41.20 -6.37 -23.65
C PRO A 97 -39.82 -6.14 -24.28
N LYS A 98 -38.90 -7.06 -24.02
CA LYS A 98 -37.53 -6.96 -24.54
C LYS A 98 -37.55 -7.00 -26.07
N ARG A 99 -36.99 -5.98 -26.71
CA ARG A 99 -36.74 -6.00 -28.15
C ARG A 99 -35.53 -6.88 -28.45
N SER A 100 -35.66 -7.72 -29.46
CA SER A 100 -34.61 -8.64 -29.91
C SER A 100 -33.62 -7.97 -30.86
N GLU A 101 -34.04 -6.95 -31.60
CA GLU A 101 -33.24 -6.30 -32.64
C GLU A 101 -33.37 -4.78 -32.56
N VAL A 102 -32.22 -4.11 -32.64
CA VAL A 102 -32.10 -2.65 -32.79
C VAL A 102 -32.26 -2.33 -34.27
N LEU A 103 -33.27 -1.54 -34.63
CA LEU A 103 -33.51 -1.13 -36.01
C LEU A 103 -32.80 0.20 -36.30
N GLY A 104 -31.59 0.12 -36.86
CA GLY A 104 -30.80 1.30 -37.25
C GLY A 104 -29.51 1.47 -36.44
N PRO A 105 -28.87 2.66 -36.48
CA PRO A 105 -27.70 2.96 -35.68
C PRO A 105 -28.04 2.89 -34.18
N VAL A 106 -27.34 2.04 -33.43
CA VAL A 106 -27.59 1.80 -32.00
C VAL A 106 -27.55 3.09 -31.17
N GLU A 107 -26.72 4.06 -31.55
CA GLU A 107 -26.59 5.36 -30.87
C GLU A 107 -27.82 6.27 -31.02
N ALA A 108 -28.63 6.07 -32.05
CA ALA A 108 -29.84 6.87 -32.29
C ALA A 108 -31.05 6.34 -31.52
N ASP A 109 -30.95 5.14 -30.95
CA ASP A 109 -32.06 4.54 -30.21
C ASP A 109 -32.32 5.28 -28.90
N PRO A 110 -33.58 5.65 -28.63
CA PRO A 110 -33.94 6.34 -27.39
C PRO A 110 -33.67 5.47 -26.15
N GLU A 111 -33.76 4.14 -26.31
CA GLU A 111 -33.48 3.19 -25.24
C GLU A 111 -31.98 3.09 -24.92
N TYR A 112 -31.12 3.15 -25.95
CA TYR A 112 -29.67 3.21 -25.75
C TYR A 112 -29.26 4.51 -25.06
N LYS A 113 -29.81 5.65 -25.51
CA LYS A 113 -29.58 6.96 -24.90
C LYS A 113 -30.00 6.97 -23.42
N LEU A 114 -31.17 6.42 -23.11
CA LEU A 114 -31.63 6.27 -21.72
C LEU A 114 -30.64 5.49 -20.86
N ILE A 115 -30.03 4.43 -21.38
CA ILE A 115 -29.09 3.61 -20.61
C ILE A 115 -27.76 4.36 -20.39
N VAL A 116 -27.29 5.11 -21.38
CA VAL A 116 -26.12 5.97 -21.21
C VAL A 116 -26.40 7.04 -20.16
N ASP A 117 -27.55 7.72 -20.23
CA ASP A 117 -27.96 8.73 -19.27
C ASP A 117 -28.13 8.12 -17.86
N ALA A 118 -28.74 6.94 -17.76
CA ALA A 118 -28.90 6.22 -16.50
C ALA A 118 -27.54 5.81 -15.89
N ASN A 119 -26.57 5.38 -16.70
CA ASN A 119 -25.22 5.08 -16.22
C ASN A 119 -24.52 6.33 -15.70
N ASN A 120 -24.61 7.47 -16.41
CA ASN A 120 -24.06 8.73 -15.93
C ASN A 120 -24.70 9.13 -14.59
N MET A 121 -26.01 8.93 -14.44
CA MET A 121 -26.70 9.18 -13.18
C MET A 121 -26.23 8.29 -12.03
N THR A 122 -25.89 7.02 -12.29
CA THR A 122 -25.34 6.17 -11.22
C THR A 122 -24.02 6.71 -10.65
N VAL A 123 -23.19 7.34 -11.49
CA VAL A 123 -21.94 7.98 -11.06
C VAL A 123 -22.23 9.23 -10.23
N GLU A 124 -23.21 10.04 -10.64
CA GLU A 124 -23.64 11.20 -9.87
C GLU A 124 -24.23 10.81 -8.51
N ILE A 125 -25.04 9.74 -8.45
CA ILE A 125 -25.55 9.16 -7.21
C ILE A 125 -24.41 8.74 -6.29
N ASP A 126 -23.36 8.09 -6.81
CA ASP A 126 -22.20 7.68 -6.00
C ASP A 126 -21.42 8.87 -5.43
N ASN A 127 -21.24 9.91 -6.24
CA ASN A 127 -20.60 11.15 -5.79
C ASN A 127 -21.42 11.81 -4.67
N GLU A 128 -22.74 11.86 -4.81
CA GLU A 128 -23.61 12.44 -3.78
C GLU A 128 -23.65 11.60 -2.51
N ILE A 129 -23.70 10.26 -2.61
CA ILE A 129 -23.57 9.37 -1.44
C ILE A 129 -22.26 9.63 -0.69
N SER A 130 -21.16 9.89 -1.40
CA SER A 130 -19.88 10.26 -0.79
C SER A 130 -19.95 11.60 -0.05
N VAL A 131 -20.62 12.60 -0.63
CA VAL A 131 -20.84 13.90 0.02
C VAL A 131 -21.72 13.75 1.27
N ILE A 132 -22.81 12.98 1.20
CA ILE A 132 -23.69 12.70 2.35
C ILE A 132 -22.94 11.91 3.43
N HIS A 133 -22.08 10.97 3.05
CA HIS A 133 -21.21 10.26 3.97
C HIS A 133 -20.29 11.21 4.74
N GLN A 134 -19.63 12.15 4.06
CA GLN A 134 -18.79 13.15 4.73
C GLN A 134 -19.61 14.05 5.66
N PHE A 135 -20.80 14.49 5.23
CA PHE A 135 -21.70 15.29 6.05
C PHE A 135 -22.18 14.57 7.32
N THR A 136 -22.66 13.33 7.18
CA THR A 136 -23.12 12.50 8.31
C THR A 136 -21.97 12.16 9.26
N LYS A 137 -20.77 11.93 8.72
CA LYS A 137 -19.54 11.73 9.48
C LYS A 137 -19.18 12.96 10.32
N ASP A 138 -19.20 14.16 9.76
CA ASP A 138 -18.85 15.38 10.49
C ASP A 138 -19.82 15.66 11.64
N LEU A 139 -21.12 15.38 11.46
CA LEU A 139 -22.11 15.48 12.52
C LEU A 139 -21.93 14.41 13.59
N TYR A 140 -21.78 13.14 13.18
CA TYR A 140 -21.75 12.01 14.10
C TYR A 140 -20.40 11.82 14.81
N SER A 141 -19.33 12.46 14.30
CA SER A 141 -18.00 12.48 14.92
C SER A 141 -18.03 13.02 16.36
N LYS A 142 -18.94 13.95 16.68
CA LYS A 142 -19.14 14.43 18.06
C LYS A 142 -19.56 13.30 19.01
N ARG A 143 -20.37 12.35 18.52
CA ARG A 143 -20.94 11.25 19.30
C ARG A 143 -20.04 10.03 19.37
N PHE A 144 -19.48 9.62 18.23
CA PHE A 144 -18.67 8.42 18.12
C PHE A 144 -17.55 8.61 17.08
N PRO A 145 -16.46 9.31 17.47
CA PRO A 145 -15.38 9.66 16.54
C PRO A 145 -14.62 8.42 16.03
N GLU A 146 -14.59 7.33 16.80
CA GLU A 146 -13.87 6.12 16.43
C GLU A 146 -14.53 5.34 15.28
N LEU A 147 -15.84 5.55 15.04
CA LEU A 147 -16.60 4.80 14.02
C LEU A 147 -16.02 4.93 12.61
N GLU A 148 -15.47 6.11 12.29
CA GLU A 148 -14.84 6.38 10.99
C GLU A 148 -13.73 5.38 10.67
N SER A 149 -12.85 5.12 11.66
CA SER A 149 -11.71 4.22 11.48
C SER A 149 -12.15 2.75 11.39
N LEU A 150 -13.25 2.42 12.06
CA LEU A 150 -13.78 1.06 12.14
C LEU A 150 -14.52 0.65 10.87
N VAL A 151 -15.34 1.55 10.31
CA VAL A 151 -16.19 1.26 9.15
C VAL A 151 -15.83 2.22 8.00
N PRO A 152 -14.91 1.82 7.09
CA PRO A 152 -14.45 2.68 6.00
C PRO A 152 -15.43 2.76 4.82
N MET A 153 -16.38 1.82 4.70
CA MET A 153 -17.30 1.76 3.57
C MET A 153 -18.46 2.75 3.77
N PRO A 154 -18.75 3.65 2.79
CA PRO A 154 -19.71 4.73 2.99
C PRO A 154 -21.12 4.29 3.35
N LEU A 155 -21.66 3.31 2.61
CA LEU A 155 -23.02 2.79 2.83
C LEU A 155 -23.13 2.03 4.16
N GLU A 156 -22.13 1.23 4.51
CA GLU A 156 -22.09 0.51 5.79
C GLU A 156 -22.05 1.51 6.95
N TYR A 157 -21.21 2.55 6.86
CA TYR A 157 -21.13 3.61 7.85
C TYR A 157 -22.50 4.29 8.05
N ILE A 158 -23.13 4.73 6.97
CA ILE A 158 -24.43 5.41 7.03
C ILE A 158 -25.51 4.52 7.66
N CYS A 159 -25.58 3.24 7.26
CA CYS A 159 -26.54 2.30 7.85
C CYS A 159 -26.27 2.06 9.34
N THR A 160 -24.99 1.98 9.74
CA THR A 160 -24.63 1.80 11.16
C THR A 160 -24.96 3.01 12.01
N VAL A 161 -24.76 4.24 11.50
CA VAL A 161 -25.12 5.47 12.20
C VAL A 161 -26.63 5.53 12.43
N LYS A 162 -27.43 5.20 11.41
CA LYS A 162 -28.89 5.16 11.50
C LYS A 162 -29.37 4.19 12.59
N GLU A 163 -28.79 3.00 12.66
CA GLU A 163 -29.17 2.00 13.65
C GLU A 163 -28.73 2.40 15.07
N LEU A 164 -27.48 2.87 15.25
CA LEU A 164 -26.92 3.21 16.56
C LEU A 164 -27.58 4.47 17.18
N GLY A 165 -27.63 5.59 16.46
CA GLY A 165 -28.09 6.87 17.00
C GLY A 165 -27.38 7.27 18.31
N ASN A 166 -28.11 7.83 19.28
CA ASN A 166 -27.53 8.23 20.56
C ASN A 166 -27.25 7.05 21.53
N ASN A 167 -27.96 5.93 21.42
CA ASN A 167 -27.88 4.79 22.36
C ASN A 167 -26.94 3.68 21.85
N ILE A 168 -25.65 3.99 21.74
CA ILE A 168 -24.64 3.11 21.12
C ILE A 168 -24.47 1.78 21.88
N LEU A 169 -24.43 1.83 23.21
CA LEU A 169 -24.09 0.68 24.06
C LEU A 169 -25.14 -0.44 24.06
N GLU A 170 -26.43 -0.08 24.08
CA GLU A 170 -27.51 -1.06 24.09
C GLU A 170 -27.75 -1.62 22.70
N LYS A 171 -27.76 -0.75 21.69
CA LYS A 171 -28.03 -1.16 20.32
C LYS A 171 -26.89 -1.94 19.69
N SER A 172 -25.63 -1.71 20.08
CA SER A 172 -24.51 -2.51 19.57
C SER A 172 -24.52 -3.98 20.03
N LYS A 173 -25.18 -4.30 21.16
CA LYS A 173 -25.19 -5.65 21.73
C LYS A 173 -26.36 -6.51 21.25
N ASN A 174 -27.53 -5.91 21.05
CA ASN A 174 -28.79 -6.63 20.87
C ASN A 174 -29.44 -6.45 19.50
N ASN A 175 -28.80 -5.76 18.55
CA ASN A 175 -29.45 -5.45 17.28
C ASN A 175 -29.13 -6.50 16.21
N GLU A 176 -30.16 -7.24 15.79
CA GLU A 176 -30.08 -8.20 14.69
C GLU A 176 -29.81 -7.51 13.36
N THR A 177 -30.33 -6.29 13.15
CA THR A 177 -30.14 -5.54 11.90
C THR A 177 -28.68 -5.14 11.65
N LEU A 178 -27.89 -4.95 12.72
CA LEU A 178 -26.46 -4.67 12.60
C LEU A 178 -25.67 -5.89 12.08
N GLN A 179 -26.16 -7.11 12.31
CA GLN A 179 -25.52 -8.35 11.82
C GLN A 179 -25.66 -8.53 10.32
N ASP A 180 -26.71 -7.96 9.72
CA ASP A 180 -26.90 -7.96 8.26
C ASP A 180 -25.97 -6.97 7.55
N ILE A 181 -25.59 -5.89 8.25
CA ILE A 181 -24.76 -4.81 7.69
C ILE A 181 -23.28 -5.08 7.88
N LEU A 182 -22.88 -5.47 9.10
CA LEU A 182 -21.48 -5.59 9.51
C LEU A 182 -21.10 -7.04 9.82
N THR A 183 -19.82 -7.37 9.62
CA THR A 183 -19.31 -8.68 10.05
C THR A 183 -19.33 -8.82 11.59
N PRO A 184 -19.49 -10.04 12.13
CA PRO A 184 -19.46 -10.25 13.58
C PRO A 184 -18.18 -9.74 14.25
N ALA A 185 -17.04 -9.80 13.55
CA ALA A 185 -15.76 -9.28 14.03
C ALA A 185 -15.79 -7.75 14.17
N THR A 186 -16.31 -7.04 13.17
CA THR A 186 -16.46 -5.57 13.23
C THR A 186 -17.45 -5.15 14.30
N ILE A 187 -18.56 -5.88 14.48
CA ILE A 187 -19.55 -5.60 15.54
C ILE A 187 -18.92 -5.70 16.93
N MET A 188 -18.11 -6.73 17.18
CA MET A 188 -17.39 -6.87 18.44
C MET A 188 -16.45 -5.69 18.68
N VAL A 189 -15.65 -5.28 17.69
CA VAL A 189 -14.74 -4.13 17.83
C VAL A 189 -15.53 -2.83 18.06
N VAL A 190 -16.63 -2.63 17.34
CA VAL A 190 -17.54 -1.50 17.53
C VAL A 190 -18.15 -1.52 18.94
N SER A 191 -18.56 -2.67 19.47
CA SER A 191 -19.12 -2.78 20.82
C SER A 191 -18.12 -2.49 21.94
N VAL A 192 -16.86 -2.93 21.77
CA VAL A 192 -15.78 -2.67 22.72
C VAL A 192 -15.39 -1.19 22.69
N THR A 193 -15.21 -0.63 21.49
CA THR A 193 -14.91 0.81 21.34
C THR A 193 -16.07 1.68 21.82
N ALA A 194 -17.32 1.28 21.55
CA ALA A 194 -18.54 1.90 22.08
C ALA A 194 -18.58 1.98 23.61
N SER A 195 -17.93 1.04 24.31
CA SER A 195 -17.87 1.04 25.78
C SER A 195 -16.84 2.00 26.38
N THR A 196 -15.88 2.46 25.57
CA THR A 196 -14.80 3.36 25.99
C THR A 196 -14.79 4.67 25.19
N THR A 197 -15.91 5.02 24.54
CA THR A 197 -16.00 6.21 23.68
C THR A 197 -15.89 7.49 24.48
N GLN A 198 -15.17 8.47 23.93
CA GLN A 198 -15.03 9.79 24.52
C GLN A 198 -16.05 10.82 23.99
N GLY A 199 -16.98 10.40 23.11
CA GLY A 199 -17.95 11.30 22.49
C GLY A 199 -19.12 11.69 23.39
N THR A 200 -19.79 12.78 23.03
CA THR A 200 -20.93 13.35 23.77
C THR A 200 -22.26 13.06 23.07
N GLU A 201 -23.35 13.03 23.83
CA GLU A 201 -24.69 12.84 23.25
C GLU A 201 -25.07 14.01 22.34
N LEU A 202 -25.63 13.71 21.17
CA LEU A 202 -26.09 14.73 20.22
C LEU A 202 -27.45 15.28 20.67
N SER A 203 -27.69 16.55 20.34
CA SER A 203 -29.03 17.11 20.50
C SER A 203 -30.04 16.42 19.56
N ASP A 204 -31.31 16.35 19.96
CA ASP A 204 -32.36 15.70 19.15
C ASP A 204 -32.46 16.31 17.74
N LYS A 205 -32.19 17.61 17.61
CA LYS A 205 -32.17 18.31 16.31
C LYS A 205 -31.01 17.83 15.42
N GLU A 206 -29.80 17.71 15.96
CA GLU A 206 -28.63 17.23 15.22
C GLU A 206 -28.72 15.72 14.90
N LEU A 207 -29.32 14.95 15.80
CA LEU A 207 -29.59 13.54 15.55
C LEU A 207 -30.62 13.38 14.44
N ALA A 208 -31.70 14.17 14.44
CA ALA A 208 -32.71 14.14 13.38
C ALA A 208 -32.12 14.50 12.01
N THR A 209 -31.25 15.52 11.93
CA THR A 209 -30.59 15.88 10.67
C THR A 209 -29.62 14.80 10.18
N SER A 210 -28.90 14.14 11.10
CA SER A 210 -28.05 12.99 10.77
C SER A 210 -28.85 11.81 10.21
N ILE A 211 -29.98 11.47 10.86
CA ILE A 211 -30.87 10.39 10.40
C ILE A 211 -31.52 10.73 9.06
N GLU A 212 -31.98 11.96 8.86
CA GLU A 212 -32.51 12.41 7.56
C GLU A 212 -31.47 12.24 6.45
N GLY A 213 -30.20 12.56 6.72
CA GLY A 213 -29.08 12.32 5.81
C GLY A 213 -28.90 10.84 5.49
N CYS A 214 -29.01 9.98 6.52
CA CYS A 214 -28.91 8.54 6.33
C CYS A 214 -30.05 7.97 5.49
N ASP A 215 -31.29 8.39 5.74
CA ASP A 215 -32.46 7.96 4.98
C ASP A 215 -32.37 8.40 3.52
N MET A 216 -31.90 9.62 3.27
CA MET A 216 -31.68 10.13 1.92
C MET A 216 -30.65 9.30 1.14
N ALA A 217 -29.51 8.95 1.75
CA ALA A 217 -28.52 8.10 1.10
C ALA A 217 -29.03 6.67 0.83
N ILE A 218 -29.83 6.10 1.75
CA ILE A 218 -30.45 4.78 1.54
C ILE A 218 -31.44 4.82 0.37
N ASP A 219 -32.25 5.87 0.24
CA ASP A 219 -33.17 6.06 -0.88
C ASP A 219 -32.45 6.23 -2.23
N LEU A 220 -31.35 6.98 -2.24
CA LEU A 220 -30.49 7.13 -3.42
C LEU A 220 -29.87 5.79 -3.81
N ASN A 221 -29.40 4.98 -2.85
CA ASN A 221 -28.87 3.65 -3.12
C ASN A 221 -29.95 2.71 -3.68
N LYS A 222 -31.18 2.73 -3.16
CA LYS A 222 -32.30 1.97 -3.74
C LYS A 222 -32.61 2.40 -5.18
N SER A 223 -32.53 3.70 -5.46
CA SER A 223 -32.73 4.25 -6.81
C SER A 223 -31.62 3.78 -7.75
N LYS A 224 -30.37 3.77 -7.28
CA LYS A 224 -29.21 3.20 -7.98
C LYS A 224 -29.41 1.72 -8.31
N ASP A 225 -29.88 0.93 -7.34
CA ASP A 225 -30.14 -0.50 -7.53
C ASP A 225 -31.22 -0.75 -8.60
N ARG A 226 -32.27 0.08 -8.65
CA ARG A 226 -33.27 0.02 -9.74
C ARG A 226 -32.66 0.29 -11.10
N ILE A 227 -31.80 1.30 -11.20
CA ILE A 227 -31.07 1.61 -12.44
C ILE A 227 -30.20 0.41 -12.85
N PHE A 228 -29.46 -0.19 -11.91
CA PHE A 228 -28.62 -1.35 -12.20
C PHE A 228 -29.43 -2.56 -12.67
N GLN A 229 -30.58 -2.85 -12.06
CA GLN A 229 -31.45 -3.94 -12.49
C GLN A 229 -31.96 -3.73 -13.92
N TYR A 230 -32.32 -2.49 -14.26
CA TYR A 230 -32.73 -2.14 -15.62
C TYR A 230 -31.58 -2.33 -16.62
N VAL A 231 -30.41 -1.77 -16.31
CA VAL A 231 -29.21 -1.87 -17.16
C VAL A 231 -28.75 -3.32 -17.33
N GLU A 232 -28.80 -4.13 -16.28
CA GLU A 232 -28.53 -5.57 -16.34
C GLU A 232 -29.49 -6.28 -17.31
N SER A 233 -30.77 -5.94 -17.26
CA SER A 233 -31.80 -6.56 -18.12
C SER A 233 -31.62 -6.28 -19.61
N ARG A 234 -30.95 -5.16 -19.95
CA ARG A 234 -30.65 -4.66 -21.29
C ARG A 234 -29.17 -4.80 -21.69
N MET A 235 -28.34 -5.38 -20.84
CA MET A 235 -26.89 -5.44 -21.06
C MET A 235 -26.49 -6.22 -22.32
N THR A 236 -27.25 -7.26 -22.68
CA THR A 236 -27.00 -8.07 -23.88
C THR A 236 -27.13 -7.27 -25.17
N LEU A 237 -27.94 -6.21 -25.18
CA LEU A 237 -28.12 -5.32 -26.34
C LEU A 237 -26.95 -4.33 -26.46
N ILE A 238 -26.39 -3.90 -25.34
CA ILE A 238 -25.33 -2.88 -25.29
C ILE A 238 -23.94 -3.49 -25.46
N ALA A 239 -23.67 -4.54 -24.69
CA ALA A 239 -22.34 -5.12 -24.58
C ALA A 239 -22.42 -6.66 -24.62
N PRO A 240 -22.86 -7.24 -25.76
CA PRO A 240 -23.03 -8.68 -25.89
C PRO A 240 -21.73 -9.44 -25.60
N ASN A 241 -20.58 -8.97 -26.09
CA ASN A 241 -19.32 -9.70 -25.91
C ASN A 241 -18.85 -9.69 -24.45
N LEU A 242 -18.99 -8.57 -23.74
CA LEU A 242 -18.71 -8.49 -22.31
C LEU A 242 -19.63 -9.39 -21.47
N THR A 243 -20.93 -9.43 -21.78
CA THR A 243 -21.88 -10.26 -21.03
C THR A 243 -21.57 -11.75 -21.13
N ILE A 244 -21.15 -12.23 -22.29
CA ILE A 244 -20.78 -13.63 -22.50
C ILE A 244 -19.57 -14.01 -21.62
N ILE A 245 -18.62 -13.10 -21.42
CA ILE A 245 -17.40 -13.39 -20.67
C ILE A 245 -17.66 -13.40 -19.15
N VAL A 246 -18.34 -12.39 -18.58
CA VAL A 246 -18.42 -12.22 -17.12
C VAL A 246 -19.84 -12.36 -16.55
N GLY A 247 -20.86 -12.36 -17.41
CA GLY A 247 -22.27 -12.30 -17.03
C GLY A 247 -22.82 -10.87 -17.00
N ALA A 248 -24.14 -10.73 -17.15
CA ALA A 248 -24.83 -9.43 -17.22
C ALA A 248 -24.68 -8.60 -15.94
N SER A 249 -24.84 -9.24 -14.76
CA SER A 249 -24.72 -8.58 -13.46
C SER A 249 -23.36 -7.91 -13.25
N ILE A 250 -22.27 -8.62 -13.55
CA ILE A 250 -20.92 -8.09 -13.38
C ILE A 250 -20.57 -7.10 -14.48
N ALA A 251 -21.03 -7.33 -15.72
CA ALA A 251 -20.87 -6.37 -16.80
C ALA A 251 -21.54 -5.02 -16.47
N ALA A 252 -22.76 -5.03 -15.91
CA ALA A 252 -23.45 -3.82 -15.44
C ALA A 252 -22.66 -3.09 -14.35
N LYS A 253 -22.13 -3.82 -13.37
CA LYS A 253 -21.29 -3.23 -12.30
C LYS A 253 -19.99 -2.63 -12.84
N LEU A 254 -19.33 -3.31 -13.77
CA LEU A 254 -18.12 -2.81 -14.44
C LEU A 254 -18.41 -1.55 -15.26
N MET A 255 -19.53 -1.53 -15.97
CA MET A 255 -19.96 -0.38 -16.78
C MET A 255 -20.34 0.81 -15.90
N GLY A 256 -21.16 0.61 -14.86
CA GLY A 256 -21.55 1.68 -13.94
C GLY A 256 -20.36 2.28 -13.20
N THR A 257 -19.43 1.45 -12.69
CA THR A 257 -18.23 1.97 -12.01
C THR A 257 -17.20 2.60 -12.95
N ALA A 258 -17.16 2.20 -14.23
CA ALA A 258 -16.33 2.88 -15.23
C ALA A 258 -16.97 4.17 -15.77
N GLY A 259 -18.26 4.42 -15.49
CA GLY A 259 -19.01 5.54 -16.06
C GLY A 259 -19.33 5.35 -17.54
N GLY A 260 -19.74 4.14 -17.93
CA GLY A 260 -20.16 3.80 -19.29
C GLY A 260 -19.16 2.97 -20.09
N LEU A 261 -19.63 2.46 -21.24
CA LEU A 261 -18.88 1.52 -22.08
C LEU A 261 -17.64 2.15 -22.73
N THR A 262 -17.73 3.43 -23.15
CA THR A 262 -16.63 4.18 -23.78
C THR A 262 -15.48 4.46 -22.81
N ASN A 263 -15.81 4.72 -21.53
CA ASN A 263 -14.79 4.89 -20.50
C ASN A 263 -14.16 3.54 -20.16
N LEU A 264 -14.96 2.48 -20.05
CA LEU A 264 -14.47 1.12 -19.82
C LEU A 264 -13.52 0.62 -20.94
N SER A 265 -13.74 0.99 -22.20
CA SER A 265 -12.88 0.58 -23.31
C SER A 265 -11.51 1.28 -23.32
N LYS A 266 -11.46 2.54 -22.83
CA LYS A 266 -10.22 3.31 -22.63
C LYS A 266 -9.39 2.80 -21.45
N MET A 267 -10.01 2.14 -20.47
CA MET A 267 -9.31 1.63 -19.29
C MET A 267 -8.33 0.49 -19.65
N PRO A 268 -7.12 0.45 -19.05
CA PRO A 268 -6.22 -0.68 -19.21
C PRO A 268 -6.68 -1.88 -18.36
N ALA A 269 -6.28 -3.09 -18.77
CA ALA A 269 -6.64 -4.35 -18.11
C ALA A 269 -6.31 -4.40 -16.61
N CYS A 270 -5.22 -3.75 -16.20
CA CYS A 270 -4.84 -3.68 -14.79
C CYS A 270 -5.83 -2.87 -13.94
N ASN A 271 -6.46 -1.84 -14.49
CA ASN A 271 -7.44 -1.03 -13.77
C ASN A 271 -8.79 -1.73 -13.76
N VAL A 272 -9.19 -2.35 -14.88
CA VAL A 272 -10.43 -3.14 -14.97
C VAL A 272 -10.45 -4.32 -14.01
N LEU A 273 -9.29 -4.94 -13.74
CA LEU A 273 -9.15 -5.96 -12.69
C LEU A 273 -9.52 -5.45 -11.29
N LEU A 274 -9.24 -4.17 -11.00
CA LEU A 274 -9.41 -3.54 -9.70
C LEU A 274 -10.77 -2.84 -9.54
N LEU A 275 -11.58 -2.79 -10.59
CA LEU A 275 -12.91 -2.21 -10.50
C LEU A 275 -13.76 -2.94 -9.44
N GLY A 276 -14.31 -2.17 -8.51
CA GLY A 276 -15.05 -2.70 -7.36
C GLY A 276 -14.19 -3.23 -6.22
N SER A 277 -12.86 -3.04 -6.25
CA SER A 277 -12.02 -3.44 -5.11
C SER A 277 -12.27 -2.53 -3.92
N GLN A 278 -12.77 -3.10 -2.83
CA GLN A 278 -13.00 -2.38 -1.58
C GLN A 278 -11.71 -2.32 -0.76
N LYS A 279 -11.45 -1.15 -0.15
CA LYS A 279 -10.43 -1.02 0.88
C LYS A 279 -10.97 -1.66 2.16
N LYS A 280 -10.56 -2.89 2.46
CA LYS A 280 -10.88 -3.51 3.76
C LYS A 280 -9.83 -3.10 4.77
N THR A 281 -10.24 -2.43 5.83
CA THR A 281 -9.39 -2.17 6.99
C THR A 281 -9.21 -3.47 7.78
N LEU A 282 -7.99 -3.72 8.26
CA LEU A 282 -7.71 -4.84 9.15
C LEU A 282 -8.31 -4.53 10.52
N ALA A 283 -9.59 -4.84 10.73
CA ALA A 283 -10.18 -4.83 12.05
C ALA A 283 -9.84 -6.17 12.75
N GLY A 284 -9.01 -6.12 13.81
CA GLY A 284 -8.74 -7.25 14.71
C GLY A 284 -7.38 -7.95 14.55
N PHE A 285 -7.24 -9.13 15.14
CA PHE A 285 -5.98 -9.89 15.28
C PHE A 285 -5.61 -10.78 14.08
N SER A 286 -6.33 -10.68 12.95
CA SER A 286 -6.08 -11.58 11.81
C SER A 286 -4.92 -11.12 10.94
N SER A 287 -3.90 -11.96 10.80
CA SER A 287 -2.85 -11.83 9.77
C SER A 287 -3.26 -12.45 8.42
N THR A 288 -4.44 -13.08 8.34
CA THR A 288 -4.86 -13.87 7.18
C THR A 288 -5.86 -13.12 6.29
N ASN A 289 -5.48 -12.98 5.02
CA ASN A 289 -6.35 -12.89 3.84
C ASN A 289 -7.25 -11.67 3.65
N ILE A 290 -6.70 -10.44 3.71
CA ILE A 290 -7.15 -9.47 2.69
C ILE A 290 -6.57 -9.97 1.38
N LEU A 291 -7.39 -10.52 0.48
CA LEU A 291 -6.93 -10.82 -0.86
C LEU A 291 -6.78 -9.48 -1.59
N PRO A 292 -5.55 -8.97 -1.79
CA PRO A 292 -5.37 -7.71 -2.46
C PRO A 292 -5.82 -7.85 -3.92
N HIS A 293 -6.32 -6.77 -4.50
CA HIS A 293 -6.71 -6.72 -5.92
C HIS A 293 -7.88 -7.65 -6.26
N THR A 294 -8.87 -7.74 -5.37
CA THR A 294 -10.14 -8.45 -5.60
C THR A 294 -11.23 -7.43 -5.93
N GLY A 295 -11.61 -7.35 -7.21
CA GLY A 295 -12.72 -6.55 -7.70
C GLY A 295 -13.89 -7.41 -8.17
N PHE A 296 -14.83 -6.82 -8.93
CA PHE A 296 -16.01 -7.55 -9.43
C PHE A 296 -15.65 -8.77 -10.28
N ILE A 297 -14.58 -8.68 -11.07
CA ILE A 297 -14.09 -9.79 -11.91
C ILE A 297 -13.66 -10.99 -11.07
N TYR A 298 -13.12 -10.76 -9.87
CA TYR A 298 -12.74 -11.85 -8.97
C TYR A 298 -13.96 -12.66 -8.53
N ASN A 299 -15.10 -12.01 -8.35
CA ASN A 299 -16.36 -12.63 -7.93
C ASN A 299 -17.15 -13.25 -9.10
N SER A 300 -16.61 -13.22 -10.32
CA SER A 300 -17.25 -13.87 -11.47
C SER A 300 -17.23 -15.39 -11.34
N ASP A 301 -18.28 -16.03 -11.85
CA ASP A 301 -18.44 -17.48 -11.80
C ASP A 301 -17.24 -18.20 -12.42
N LEU A 302 -16.69 -17.67 -13.52
CA LEU A 302 -15.53 -18.25 -14.19
C LEU A 302 -14.28 -18.22 -13.30
N VAL A 303 -14.07 -17.17 -12.50
CA VAL A 303 -12.94 -17.12 -11.56
C VAL A 303 -13.21 -17.97 -10.33
N GLN A 304 -14.43 -17.96 -9.79
CA GLN A 304 -14.79 -18.68 -8.56
C GLN A 304 -14.75 -20.20 -8.72
N LYS A 305 -15.02 -20.73 -9.92
CA LYS A 305 -14.86 -22.15 -10.26
C LYS A 305 -13.43 -22.69 -10.11
N MET A 306 -12.42 -21.81 -10.14
CA MET A 306 -11.02 -22.22 -10.04
C MET A 306 -10.56 -22.39 -8.58
N PRO A 307 -9.57 -23.25 -8.32
CA PRO A 307 -8.92 -23.35 -7.01
C PRO A 307 -8.33 -22.00 -6.56
N PRO A 308 -8.35 -21.69 -5.25
CA PRO A 308 -8.02 -20.35 -4.72
C PRO A 308 -6.62 -19.87 -5.12
N GLU A 309 -5.65 -20.78 -5.25
CA GLU A 309 -4.29 -20.46 -5.68
C GLU A 309 -4.23 -19.89 -7.11
N MET A 310 -5.11 -20.36 -7.99
CA MET A 310 -5.13 -19.99 -9.40
C MET A 310 -6.08 -18.83 -9.71
N ARG A 311 -7.02 -18.50 -8.80
CA ARG A 311 -8.00 -17.42 -8.97
C ARG A 311 -7.39 -16.07 -9.32
N ARG A 312 -6.22 -15.74 -8.75
CA ARG A 312 -5.54 -14.47 -9.05
C ARG A 312 -4.93 -14.43 -10.46
N LYS A 313 -4.48 -15.58 -10.97
CA LYS A 313 -3.93 -15.67 -12.33
C LYS A 313 -5.06 -15.66 -13.36
N THR A 314 -6.17 -16.34 -13.06
CA THR A 314 -7.36 -16.37 -13.90
C THR A 314 -8.02 -15.00 -13.95
N SER A 315 -8.21 -14.31 -12.83
CA SER A 315 -8.80 -12.96 -12.80
C SER A 315 -8.05 -11.96 -13.69
N ARG A 316 -6.70 -12.03 -13.73
CA ARG A 316 -5.90 -11.22 -14.66
C ARG A 316 -6.15 -11.56 -16.13
N ALA A 317 -6.27 -12.85 -16.46
CA ALA A 317 -6.55 -13.29 -17.83
C ALA A 317 -7.95 -12.86 -18.27
N VAL A 318 -8.93 -12.98 -17.38
CA VAL A 318 -10.31 -12.53 -17.60
C VAL A 318 -10.35 -11.03 -17.79
N ALA A 319 -9.76 -10.24 -16.89
CA ALA A 319 -9.71 -8.79 -17.03
C ALA A 319 -9.11 -8.33 -18.36
N ALA A 320 -8.05 -8.99 -18.84
CA ALA A 320 -7.48 -8.70 -20.15
C ALA A 320 -8.45 -8.97 -21.30
N LYS A 321 -9.17 -10.11 -21.27
CA LYS A 321 -10.18 -10.43 -22.29
C LYS A 321 -11.41 -9.54 -22.19
N CYS A 322 -11.83 -9.17 -20.99
CA CYS A 322 -12.90 -8.19 -20.78
C CYS A 322 -12.53 -6.83 -21.38
N THR A 323 -11.29 -6.35 -21.21
CA THR A 323 -10.89 -5.08 -21.84
C THR A 323 -10.83 -5.12 -23.36
N LEU A 324 -10.60 -6.28 -23.95
CA LEU A 324 -10.66 -6.43 -25.41
C LEU A 324 -12.13 -6.48 -25.87
N ALA A 325 -12.98 -7.23 -25.16
CA ALA A 325 -14.41 -7.28 -25.45
C ALA A 325 -15.08 -5.91 -25.27
N SER A 326 -14.75 -5.15 -24.23
CA SER A 326 -15.29 -3.79 -24.02
C SER A 326 -14.95 -2.85 -25.16
N ARG A 327 -13.77 -3.01 -25.78
CA ARG A 327 -13.37 -2.21 -26.95
C ARG A 327 -14.18 -2.59 -28.18
N VAL A 328 -14.34 -3.88 -28.43
CA VAL A 328 -15.15 -4.37 -29.56
C VAL A 328 -16.61 -3.93 -29.40
N ASP A 329 -17.17 -4.07 -28.19
CA ASP A 329 -18.52 -3.61 -27.86
C ASP A 329 -18.66 -2.09 -28.03
N SER A 330 -17.65 -1.29 -27.65
CA SER A 330 -17.69 0.17 -27.78
C SER A 330 -17.67 0.68 -29.22
N PHE A 331 -17.17 -0.13 -30.17
CA PHE A 331 -17.19 0.19 -31.61
C PHE A 331 -18.34 -0.51 -32.35
N HIS A 332 -19.16 -1.30 -31.64
CA HIS A 332 -20.29 -2.05 -32.20
C HIS A 332 -19.94 -2.94 -33.40
N GLU A 333 -18.70 -3.46 -33.48
CA GLU A 333 -18.22 -4.26 -34.62
C GLU A 333 -18.86 -5.66 -34.68
N SER A 334 -19.21 -6.24 -33.53
CA SER A 334 -19.81 -7.58 -33.46
C SER A 334 -20.96 -7.63 -32.45
N LEU A 335 -22.18 -7.37 -32.92
CA LEU A 335 -23.40 -7.43 -32.13
C LEU A 335 -23.87 -8.87 -31.85
N ASP A 336 -23.44 -9.83 -32.66
CA ASP A 336 -23.81 -11.25 -32.53
C ASP A 336 -23.20 -11.94 -31.30
N GLY A 337 -22.24 -11.31 -30.62
CA GLY A 337 -21.53 -11.92 -29.49
C GLY A 337 -20.43 -12.93 -29.87
N SER A 338 -20.19 -13.15 -31.17
CA SER A 338 -19.25 -14.17 -31.66
C SER A 338 -17.80 -13.97 -31.20
N VAL A 339 -17.38 -12.71 -30.97
CA VAL A 339 -16.05 -12.40 -30.41
C VAL A 339 -15.98 -12.76 -28.92
N GLY A 340 -17.06 -12.52 -28.17
CA GLY A 340 -17.23 -12.93 -26.78
C GLY A 340 -17.07 -14.44 -26.61
N ASP A 341 -17.72 -15.24 -27.47
CA ASP A 341 -17.63 -16.71 -27.45
C ASP A 341 -16.21 -17.22 -27.72
N ARG A 342 -15.50 -16.60 -28.67
CA ARG A 342 -14.08 -16.92 -28.95
C ARG A 342 -13.21 -16.63 -27.74
N PHE A 343 -13.38 -15.46 -27.12
CA PHE A 343 -12.63 -15.11 -25.92
C PHE A 343 -12.97 -15.99 -24.72
N ARG A 344 -14.24 -16.40 -24.59
CA ARG A 344 -14.67 -17.34 -23.56
C ARG A 344 -13.98 -18.70 -23.74
N SER A 345 -14.00 -19.24 -24.96
CA SER A 345 -13.32 -20.50 -25.30
C SER A 345 -11.80 -20.43 -25.05
N GLU A 346 -11.17 -19.31 -25.38
CA GLU A 346 -9.76 -19.08 -25.05
C GLU A 346 -9.47 -19.02 -23.54
N LEU A 347 -10.41 -18.51 -22.74
CA LEU A 347 -10.26 -18.46 -21.29
C LEU A 347 -10.40 -19.86 -20.69
N ASP A 348 -11.42 -20.61 -21.13
CA ASP A 348 -11.67 -21.98 -20.66
C ASP A 348 -10.47 -22.88 -20.98
N THR A 349 -9.95 -22.87 -22.21
CA THR A 349 -8.75 -23.63 -22.59
C THR A 349 -7.50 -23.24 -21.78
N LYS A 350 -7.33 -21.96 -21.45
CA LYS A 350 -6.23 -21.50 -20.58
C LYS A 350 -6.42 -21.96 -19.14
N MET A 351 -7.66 -22.00 -18.65
CA MET A 351 -8.00 -22.46 -17.31
C MET A 351 -7.72 -23.96 -17.17
N ASP A 352 -8.16 -24.77 -18.13
CA ASP A 352 -7.91 -26.20 -18.15
C ASP A 352 -6.40 -26.49 -18.14
N LYS A 353 -5.65 -25.82 -19.01
CA LYS A 353 -4.17 -25.92 -19.05
C LYS A 353 -3.49 -25.47 -17.76
N MET A 354 -4.11 -24.54 -17.01
CA MET A 354 -3.59 -24.10 -15.72
C MET A 354 -3.86 -25.11 -14.60
N THR A 355 -4.94 -25.88 -14.70
CA THR A 355 -5.26 -26.96 -13.77
C THR A 355 -4.49 -28.24 -14.06
N GLU A 356 -4.01 -28.42 -15.30
CA GLU A 356 -3.22 -29.58 -15.69
C GLU A 356 -1.93 -29.67 -14.84
N PRO A 357 -1.70 -30.78 -14.13
CA PRO A 357 -0.49 -30.95 -13.35
C PRO A 357 0.73 -31.01 -14.30
N PRO A 358 1.90 -30.52 -13.88
CA PRO A 358 3.10 -30.65 -14.70
C PRO A 358 3.40 -32.13 -14.94
N PRO A 359 3.89 -32.50 -16.13
CA PRO A 359 4.24 -33.88 -16.40
C PRO A 359 5.31 -34.36 -15.41
N VAL A 360 5.14 -35.59 -14.92
CA VAL A 360 6.02 -36.18 -13.91
C VAL A 360 7.45 -36.17 -14.44
N LYS A 361 8.36 -35.51 -13.72
CA LYS A 361 9.78 -35.52 -14.06
C LYS A 361 10.33 -36.90 -13.75
N PHE A 362 10.85 -37.59 -14.76
CA PHE A 362 11.61 -38.83 -14.53
C PHE A 362 12.82 -38.54 -13.63
N SER A 363 13.09 -39.43 -12.68
CA SER A 363 14.30 -39.39 -11.87
C SER A 363 15.50 -39.51 -12.80
N LYS A 364 16.23 -38.41 -12.96
CA LYS A 364 17.47 -38.43 -13.75
C LYS A 364 18.47 -39.30 -12.98
N PRO A 365 18.96 -40.41 -13.54
CA PRO A 365 19.98 -41.20 -12.87
C PRO A 365 21.21 -40.33 -12.64
N LEU A 366 21.88 -40.56 -11.52
CA LEU A 366 23.16 -39.90 -11.27
C LEU A 366 24.11 -40.22 -12.43
N PRO A 367 24.98 -39.27 -12.82
CA PRO A 367 26.03 -39.58 -13.78
C PRO A 367 26.86 -40.75 -13.23
N ALA A 368 27.25 -41.66 -14.13
CA ALA A 368 28.09 -42.79 -13.75
C ALA A 368 29.34 -42.29 -12.99
N PRO A 369 29.74 -42.93 -11.88
CA PRO A 369 30.95 -42.60 -11.12
C PRO A 369 32.25 -42.89 -11.90
N ILE A 370 32.45 -42.17 -13.01
CA ILE A 370 33.65 -42.27 -13.85
C ILE A 370 34.62 -41.19 -13.39
N GLU A 371 35.79 -41.60 -12.93
CA GLU A 371 36.87 -40.69 -12.58
C GLU A 371 37.47 -40.05 -13.84
N GLN A 372 36.87 -38.94 -14.27
CA GLN A 372 37.43 -38.14 -15.36
C GLN A 372 38.64 -37.35 -14.87
N SER A 373 39.69 -37.26 -15.70
CA SER A 373 40.86 -36.46 -15.39
C SER A 373 40.48 -34.99 -15.17
N LYS A 374 40.90 -34.43 -14.02
CA LYS A 374 40.54 -33.05 -13.63
C LYS A 374 41.20 -32.04 -14.57
N LYS A 375 40.39 -31.18 -15.18
CA LYS A 375 40.90 -30.05 -15.99
C LYS A 375 41.65 -29.06 -15.11
N LYS A 376 42.98 -28.96 -15.28
CA LYS A 376 43.83 -27.99 -14.56
C LYS A 376 43.63 -26.59 -15.15
N ARG A 377 43.03 -25.67 -14.38
CA ARG A 377 42.84 -24.25 -14.76
C ARG A 377 43.61 -23.34 -13.80
N GLY A 378 44.39 -22.41 -14.37
CA GLY A 378 45.26 -21.46 -13.64
C GLY A 378 44.78 -20.00 -13.60
N GLY A 379 43.66 -19.67 -14.24
CA GLY A 379 43.21 -18.27 -14.39
C GLY A 379 42.74 -17.61 -13.08
N ARG A 380 42.71 -16.27 -13.04
CA ARG A 380 42.34 -15.45 -11.86
C ARG A 380 40.99 -15.85 -11.25
N ARG A 381 39.96 -16.07 -12.08
CA ARG A 381 38.63 -16.50 -11.63
C ARG A 381 38.65 -17.90 -11.01
N ALA A 382 39.41 -18.82 -11.60
CA ALA A 382 39.55 -20.19 -11.10
C ALA A 382 40.34 -20.21 -9.77
N ARG A 383 41.40 -19.41 -9.66
CA ARG A 383 42.16 -19.21 -8.42
C ARG A 383 41.28 -18.63 -7.32
N LYS A 384 40.52 -17.56 -7.60
CA LYS A 384 39.57 -16.95 -6.65
C LYS A 384 38.44 -17.90 -6.23
N MET A 385 37.97 -18.77 -7.12
CA MET A 385 36.97 -19.80 -6.80
C MET A 385 37.56 -20.91 -5.93
N LYS A 386 38.78 -21.40 -6.24
CA LYS A 386 39.51 -22.37 -5.43
C LYS A 386 39.81 -21.82 -4.03
N GLU A 387 40.23 -20.56 -3.94
CA GLU A 387 40.44 -19.87 -2.67
C GLU A 387 39.15 -19.68 -1.86
N ARG A 388 37.98 -19.58 -2.51
CA ARG A 388 36.68 -19.45 -1.83
C ARG A 388 36.18 -20.76 -1.25
N LEU A 389 36.43 -21.88 -1.94
CA LEU A 389 35.98 -23.22 -1.52
C LEU A 389 37.04 -23.97 -0.71
N GLY A 390 38.30 -23.55 -0.78
CA GLY A 390 39.40 -24.14 -0.04
C GLY A 390 39.34 -23.80 1.45
N LEU A 391 39.95 -24.66 2.26
CA LEU A 391 40.16 -24.40 3.68
C LEU A 391 41.01 -23.13 3.85
N THR A 392 40.62 -22.26 4.78
CA THR A 392 41.39 -21.07 5.15
C THR A 392 42.71 -21.46 5.79
N GLU A 393 43.71 -20.59 5.73
CA GLU A 393 45.00 -20.83 6.40
C GLU A 393 44.82 -21.00 7.92
N LEU A 394 43.90 -20.24 8.52
CA LEU A 394 43.50 -20.39 9.92
C LEU A 394 42.96 -21.80 10.20
N ARG A 395 42.05 -22.32 9.36
CA ARG A 395 41.54 -23.68 9.52
C ARG A 395 42.62 -24.75 9.27
N LYS A 396 43.56 -24.50 8.34
CA LYS A 396 44.70 -25.40 8.13
C LYS A 396 45.65 -25.45 9.33
N GLN A 397 45.81 -24.36 10.08
CA GLN A 397 46.59 -24.33 11.32
C GLN A 397 45.84 -25.00 12.48
N ALA A 398 44.52 -24.79 12.57
CA ALA A 398 43.68 -25.51 13.52
C ALA A 398 43.70 -27.03 13.27
N ASN A 399 43.73 -27.47 12.01
CA ASN A 399 43.82 -28.89 11.66
C ASN A 399 45.23 -29.50 11.87
N ARG A 400 46.24 -28.72 12.25
CA ARG A 400 47.57 -29.22 12.60
C ARG A 400 47.60 -29.50 14.09
N MET A 401 48.00 -30.71 14.44
CA MET A 401 48.12 -31.19 15.81
C MET A 401 49.61 -31.35 16.15
N ASN A 402 50.02 -30.97 17.35
CA ASN A 402 51.37 -31.24 17.83
C ASN A 402 51.40 -32.60 18.54
N PHE A 403 52.18 -33.53 18.00
CA PHE A 403 52.32 -34.85 18.62
C PHE A 403 52.95 -34.74 20.02
N GLY A 404 52.35 -35.43 20.99
CA GLY A 404 52.88 -35.52 22.36
C GLY A 404 52.59 -34.32 23.27
N GLN A 405 51.75 -33.36 22.85
CA GLN A 405 51.32 -32.24 23.70
C GLN A 405 49.80 -32.24 23.86
N ILE A 406 49.31 -32.06 25.09
CA ILE A 406 47.88 -31.82 25.36
C ILE A 406 47.52 -30.46 24.75
N GLU A 407 46.36 -30.36 24.12
CA GLU A 407 45.88 -29.14 23.47
C GLU A 407 44.88 -28.40 24.34
N ASP A 408 44.85 -27.08 24.19
CA ASP A 408 43.89 -26.22 24.88
C ASP A 408 42.57 -26.28 24.10
N ASP A 409 41.62 -27.06 24.61
CA ASP A 409 40.27 -27.09 24.06
C ASP A 409 39.52 -25.83 24.49
N ALA A 410 39.00 -25.09 23.52
CA ALA A 410 38.05 -24.03 23.80
C ALA A 410 36.73 -24.69 24.20
N TYR A 411 36.34 -24.56 25.47
CA TYR A 411 35.08 -25.11 25.97
C TYR A 411 33.90 -24.47 25.22
N GLN A 412 33.21 -25.30 24.45
CA GLN A 412 31.85 -25.05 24.00
C GLN A 412 31.01 -26.20 24.54
N GLU A 413 29.84 -25.89 25.10
CA GLU A 413 29.08 -26.72 26.06
C GLU A 413 28.72 -28.17 25.64
N ASP A 414 29.03 -28.63 24.41
CA ASP A 414 28.68 -30.00 23.98
C ASP A 414 29.66 -30.66 22.97
N LEU A 415 30.62 -29.93 22.41
CA LEU A 415 31.65 -30.47 21.50
C LEU A 415 32.96 -29.72 21.71
N GLY A 416 33.99 -30.43 22.21
CA GLY A 416 35.33 -29.86 22.36
C GLY A 416 35.87 -29.36 21.03
N PHE A 417 36.19 -28.07 20.96
CA PHE A 417 36.83 -27.47 19.80
C PHE A 417 38.33 -27.31 20.09
N SER A 418 39.14 -28.23 19.56
CA SER A 418 40.58 -28.06 19.58
C SER A 418 40.99 -26.92 18.64
N MET A 419 41.79 -25.99 19.16
CA MET A 419 42.42 -24.94 18.38
C MET A 419 43.72 -25.40 17.70
N GLY A 420 44.14 -26.65 17.90
CA GLY A 420 45.37 -27.22 17.35
C GLY A 420 46.58 -26.32 17.60
N THR A 421 47.35 -26.06 16.53
CA THR A 421 48.50 -25.14 16.59
C THR A 421 48.16 -23.64 16.57
N MET A 422 46.88 -23.26 16.45
CA MET A 422 46.47 -21.84 16.38
C MET A 422 46.59 -21.11 17.73
N GLY A 423 46.38 -21.81 18.84
CA GLY A 423 46.45 -21.23 20.20
C GLY A 423 47.85 -21.23 20.82
N LYS A 424 48.80 -21.97 20.24
CA LYS A 424 50.14 -22.17 20.81
C LYS A 424 51.15 -21.18 20.18
N SER A 425 51.39 -20.07 20.86
CA SER A 425 52.33 -18.99 20.47
C SER A 425 53.83 -19.36 20.52
N SER A 426 54.19 -20.64 20.59
CA SER A 426 55.59 -21.09 20.73
C SER A 426 56.41 -21.00 19.44
N SER A 427 55.77 -20.76 18.29
CA SER A 427 56.45 -20.40 17.04
C SER A 427 56.58 -18.88 17.00
N GLY A 428 57.80 -18.33 16.94
CA GLY A 428 58.14 -16.89 16.98
C GLY A 428 57.58 -15.99 15.86
N LYS A 429 56.33 -16.18 15.45
CA LYS A 429 55.55 -15.33 14.58
C LYS A 429 54.64 -14.45 15.45
N ILE A 430 54.96 -13.16 15.50
CA ILE A 430 54.30 -12.15 16.35
C ILE A 430 52.84 -11.86 15.91
N ARG A 431 52.42 -12.30 14.71
CA ARG A 431 51.06 -12.10 14.20
C ARG A 431 50.39 -13.45 13.91
N GLY A 432 49.22 -13.67 14.49
CA GLY A 432 48.37 -14.82 14.18
C GLY A 432 47.95 -14.86 12.71
N ALA A 433 47.47 -16.01 12.22
CA ALA A 433 46.96 -16.11 10.85
C ALA A 433 45.83 -15.09 10.63
N PRO A 434 45.90 -14.27 9.56
CA PRO A 434 44.88 -13.26 9.33
C PRO A 434 43.53 -13.93 9.08
N VAL A 435 42.47 -13.39 9.70
CA VAL A 435 41.10 -13.81 9.42
C VAL A 435 40.78 -13.43 7.98
N ASP A 436 40.63 -14.45 7.12
CA ASP A 436 40.31 -14.26 5.72
C ASP A 436 38.95 -13.56 5.57
N ALA A 437 38.90 -12.39 4.92
CA ALA A 437 37.64 -11.69 4.58
C ALA A 437 36.69 -12.53 3.67
N LYS A 438 37.14 -13.71 3.25
CA LYS A 438 36.43 -14.74 2.47
C LYS A 438 35.44 -15.54 3.32
N THR A 439 35.66 -15.68 4.63
CA THR A 439 34.78 -16.42 5.54
C THR A 439 33.53 -15.65 5.94
N LYS A 440 33.48 -14.34 5.67
CA LYS A 440 32.29 -13.53 5.86
C LYS A 440 31.15 -14.14 5.05
N ALA A 441 30.08 -14.56 5.72
CA ALA A 441 28.89 -15.10 5.08
C ALA A 441 28.39 -14.08 4.04
N ARG A 442 28.28 -14.53 2.78
CA ARG A 442 27.79 -13.69 1.69
C ARG A 442 26.36 -14.09 1.36
N ILE A 443 25.53 -13.08 1.21
CA ILE A 443 24.15 -13.23 0.78
C ILE A 443 24.11 -13.68 -0.69
N SER A 444 23.19 -14.58 -1.04
CA SER A 444 23.00 -15.00 -2.43
C SER A 444 22.54 -13.83 -3.29
N LYS A 445 22.80 -13.84 -4.60
CA LYS A 445 22.35 -12.73 -5.48
C LYS A 445 20.84 -12.53 -5.41
N THR A 446 20.08 -13.61 -5.29
CA THR A 446 18.61 -13.58 -5.18
C THR A 446 18.18 -12.95 -3.86
N LEU A 447 18.83 -13.30 -2.75
CA LEU A 447 18.54 -12.72 -1.45
C LEU A 447 19.00 -11.24 -1.39
N GLN A 448 20.13 -10.90 -2.01
CA GLN A 448 20.61 -9.53 -2.11
C GLN A 448 19.62 -8.66 -2.91
N GLN A 449 19.09 -9.18 -4.01
CA GLN A 449 18.04 -8.51 -4.79
C GLN A 449 16.73 -8.37 -4.01
N LYS A 450 16.37 -9.36 -3.19
CA LYS A 450 15.18 -9.28 -2.32
C LYS A 450 15.38 -8.20 -1.24
N LEU A 451 16.52 -8.21 -0.54
CA LEU A 451 16.85 -7.19 0.46
C LEU A 451 16.93 -5.79 -0.15
N SER A 452 17.55 -5.63 -1.32
CA SER A 452 17.64 -4.32 -1.97
C SER A 452 16.26 -3.78 -2.35
N LYS A 453 15.35 -4.64 -2.84
CA LYS A 453 13.97 -4.25 -3.13
C LYS A 453 13.20 -3.88 -1.87
N GLN A 454 13.39 -4.62 -0.78
CA GLN A 454 12.77 -4.31 0.50
C GLN A 454 13.24 -2.96 1.03
N ASN A 455 14.55 -2.68 1.00
CA ASN A 455 15.11 -1.40 1.42
C ASN A 455 14.66 -0.21 0.55
N GLN A 456 14.39 -0.43 -0.74
CA GLN A 456 13.81 0.60 -1.61
C GLN A 456 12.32 0.87 -1.33
N THR A 457 11.61 -0.10 -0.75
CA THR A 457 10.17 0.01 -0.47
C THR A 457 9.90 0.53 0.94
N TRP A 458 10.87 0.41 1.85
CA TRP A 458 10.78 0.93 3.21
C TRP A 458 11.08 2.43 3.24
N GLY A 459 10.08 3.24 2.88
CA GLY A 459 10.09 4.67 3.19
C GLY A 459 10.26 4.88 4.69
N GLY A 460 11.12 5.83 5.07
CA GLY A 460 11.41 6.15 6.46
C GLY A 460 10.17 6.46 7.29
N SER A 461 10.23 6.16 8.58
CA SER A 461 9.23 6.58 9.54
C SER A 461 9.38 8.08 9.83
N THR A 462 8.62 8.92 9.15
CA THR A 462 8.37 10.30 9.58
C THR A 462 6.88 10.57 9.43
N SER A 463 6.27 11.10 10.51
CA SER A 463 5.06 11.98 10.63
C SER A 463 3.98 12.01 9.54
N VAL A 464 3.82 10.95 8.74
CA VAL A 464 3.01 10.90 7.51
C VAL A 464 2.15 9.62 7.51
N LYS A 465 1.80 9.09 8.69
CA LYS A 465 0.76 8.04 8.80
C LYS A 465 -0.67 8.60 8.78
N LYS A 466 -0.85 9.92 8.80
CA LYS A 466 -2.18 10.56 8.90
C LYS A 466 -2.71 11.13 7.57
N GLN A 467 -1.91 11.22 6.51
CA GLN A 467 -2.34 11.71 5.20
C GLN A 467 -1.60 11.02 4.04
N VAL A 468 -1.79 9.71 3.88
CA VAL A 468 -1.32 9.01 2.67
C VAL A 468 -2.48 8.27 2.04
N GLU A 469 -3.30 9.04 1.35
CA GLU A 469 -4.08 8.54 0.24
C GLU A 469 -3.66 9.30 -1.01
N GLY A 470 -3.03 8.60 -1.97
CA GLY A 470 -3.13 8.97 -3.39
C GLY A 470 -1.90 9.49 -4.12
N THR A 471 -1.06 10.37 -3.56
CA THR A 471 -0.04 11.08 -4.36
C THR A 471 1.28 11.35 -3.65
N ALA A 472 1.68 10.51 -2.69
CA ALA A 472 2.96 10.65 -1.99
C ALA A 472 4.15 10.25 -2.87
N SER A 473 4.63 11.17 -3.72
CA SER A 473 6.01 11.15 -4.18
C SER A 473 6.95 11.60 -3.05
N SER A 474 8.16 11.04 -3.00
CA SER A 474 9.27 11.45 -2.11
C SER A 474 9.72 12.89 -2.39
N VAL A 475 9.01 13.86 -1.80
CA VAL A 475 9.38 15.28 -1.82
C VAL A 475 9.71 15.68 -0.39
N ALA A 476 10.98 15.94 -0.12
CA ALA A 476 11.41 16.53 1.14
C ALA A 476 11.46 18.05 0.97
N PHE A 477 10.73 18.78 1.81
CA PHE A 477 10.83 20.23 1.87
C PHE A 477 12.14 20.62 2.57
N THR A 478 13.00 21.35 1.89
CA THR A 478 14.12 22.06 2.53
C THR A 478 13.92 23.56 2.31
N PRO A 479 14.14 24.41 3.34
CA PRO A 479 13.70 25.81 3.32
C PRO A 479 14.46 26.72 2.33
N LEU A 480 15.46 26.22 1.61
CA LEU A 480 16.36 27.04 0.78
C LEU A 480 16.37 26.70 -0.71
N LYS A 481 15.69 25.64 -1.17
CA LYS A 481 15.61 25.31 -2.62
C LYS A 481 14.26 24.73 -3.00
N ASN A 482 13.69 25.28 -4.07
CA ASN A 482 12.44 24.88 -4.69
C ASN A 482 12.35 23.37 -4.96
N LEU A 483 11.11 22.87 -5.00
CA LEU A 483 10.64 21.49 -5.19
C LEU A 483 11.55 20.61 -6.08
N GLU A 484 12.55 19.97 -5.48
CA GLU A 484 13.31 18.89 -6.12
C GLU A 484 12.88 17.54 -5.53
N ILE A 485 12.61 16.57 -6.42
CA ILE A 485 12.34 15.17 -6.06
C ILE A 485 13.66 14.58 -5.56
N PHE A 486 13.89 14.64 -4.25
CA PHE A 486 15.10 14.11 -3.62
C PHE A 486 14.84 12.69 -3.11
N ASN A 487 15.54 11.70 -3.70
CA ASN A 487 15.60 10.35 -3.16
C ASN A 487 16.87 10.23 -2.30
N PRO A 488 16.79 10.34 -0.95
CA PRO A 488 17.97 10.37 -0.08
C PRO A 488 18.85 9.12 -0.22
N HIS A 489 18.27 7.97 -0.54
CA HIS A 489 19.03 6.73 -0.79
C HIS A 489 19.77 6.74 -2.14
N ALA A 490 19.30 7.49 -3.14
CA ALA A 490 20.04 7.68 -4.39
C ALA A 490 21.30 8.53 -4.19
N ALA A 491 21.25 9.52 -3.29
CA ALA A 491 22.41 10.33 -2.92
C ALA A 491 23.44 9.48 -2.13
N GLU A 492 23.00 8.69 -1.16
CA GLU A 492 23.89 7.78 -0.41
C GLU A 492 24.57 6.75 -1.31
N THR A 493 23.84 6.16 -2.27
CA THR A 493 24.44 5.21 -3.22
C THR A 493 25.45 5.88 -4.15
N LYS A 494 25.21 7.13 -4.57
CA LYS A 494 26.17 7.90 -5.38
C LYS A 494 27.43 8.22 -4.58
N VAL A 495 27.27 8.66 -3.32
CA VAL A 495 28.38 8.94 -2.38
C VAL A 495 29.17 7.69 -2.05
N GLN A 496 28.50 6.57 -1.77
CA GLN A 496 29.14 5.26 -1.54
C GLN A 496 29.83 4.75 -2.81
N GLN A 497 29.25 4.92 -3.99
CA GLN A 497 29.90 4.56 -5.25
C GLN A 497 31.12 5.43 -5.55
N THR A 498 31.07 6.74 -5.29
CA THR A 498 32.25 7.63 -5.41
C THR A 498 33.31 7.31 -4.37
N ALA A 499 32.94 7.03 -3.12
CA ALA A 499 33.88 6.61 -2.08
C ALA A 499 34.54 5.26 -2.43
N GLN A 500 33.76 4.32 -2.98
CA GLN A 500 34.29 3.06 -3.51
C GLN A 500 35.17 3.26 -4.76
N ARG A 501 34.92 4.27 -5.60
CA ARG A 501 35.80 4.61 -6.74
C ARG A 501 37.16 5.12 -6.26
N TYR A 502 37.19 5.95 -5.21
CA TYR A 502 38.41 6.55 -4.68
C TYR A 502 39.27 5.58 -3.86
N PHE A 503 38.68 4.63 -3.14
CA PHE A 503 39.42 3.70 -2.27
C PHE A 503 39.27 2.20 -2.63
N SER A 504 38.82 1.86 -3.85
CA SER A 504 38.78 0.43 -4.24
C SER A 504 40.16 -0.12 -4.59
N VAL A 505 40.49 -1.28 -3.99
CA VAL A 505 41.69 -2.10 -4.27
C VAL A 505 41.74 -2.61 -5.74
N THR A 506 40.71 -2.34 -6.53
CA THR A 506 40.61 -2.73 -7.95
C THR A 506 40.41 -1.55 -8.92
N GLY A 507 40.49 -0.31 -8.45
CA GLY A 507 40.41 0.88 -9.32
C GLY A 507 41.72 1.10 -10.08
N SER A 508 41.68 1.08 -11.41
CA SER A 508 42.82 1.48 -12.26
C SER A 508 42.94 3.00 -12.29
N PHE A 509 44.15 3.53 -12.12
CA PHE A 509 44.46 4.96 -12.21
C PHE A 509 44.06 5.54 -13.58
N MET A 510 43.32 6.65 -13.58
CA MET A 510 43.12 7.44 -14.80
C MET A 510 44.33 8.34 -15.03
N LYS A 511 44.94 8.25 -16.22
CA LYS A 511 45.93 9.22 -16.70
C LYS A 511 45.19 10.51 -17.06
N VAL A 512 45.34 11.54 -16.23
CA VAL A 512 44.91 12.90 -16.58
C VAL A 512 45.79 13.36 -17.75
N LYS A 513 45.19 13.65 -18.91
CA LYS A 513 45.89 14.35 -19.99
C LYS A 513 46.13 15.78 -19.50
N ARG A 514 47.40 16.20 -19.42
CA ARG A 514 47.75 17.61 -19.31
C ARG A 514 47.58 18.21 -20.70
N ASP A 515 46.65 19.14 -20.84
CA ASP A 515 46.53 19.93 -22.05
C ASP A 515 47.67 20.96 -22.06
N TYR A 516 48.60 20.79 -23.00
CA TYR A 516 49.69 21.74 -23.24
C TYR A 516 49.17 22.90 -24.08
N THR A 517 48.64 23.94 -23.42
CA THR A 517 48.44 25.26 -24.05
C THR A 517 48.65 26.38 -23.04
N THR A 518 49.88 26.55 -22.55
CA THR A 518 50.35 27.87 -22.09
C THR A 518 51.86 27.92 -22.25
N SER A 519 52.31 28.59 -23.31
CA SER A 519 53.71 28.93 -23.54
C SER A 519 54.17 29.96 -22.51
N MET A 520 54.89 29.51 -21.49
CA MET A 520 55.81 30.38 -20.75
C MET A 520 57.21 30.11 -21.29
N GLY A 521 57.82 31.13 -21.88
CA GLY A 521 59.14 31.07 -22.52
C GLY A 521 60.25 30.65 -21.54
N PRO A 522 61.37 30.14 -22.06
CA PRO A 522 62.46 29.60 -21.25
C PRO A 522 63.17 30.71 -20.44
N PRO A 523 63.50 30.47 -19.16
CA PRO A 523 64.31 31.40 -18.37
C PRO A 523 65.78 31.43 -18.83
N ALA A 524 66.40 32.61 -18.76
CA ALA A 524 67.76 32.88 -19.21
C ALA A 524 68.84 32.07 -18.44
N PRO A 525 69.95 31.68 -19.09
CA PRO A 525 70.99 30.86 -18.46
C PRO A 525 71.87 31.67 -17.47
N PRO A 526 72.33 31.04 -16.37
CA PRO A 526 73.20 31.67 -15.38
C PRO A 526 74.64 31.85 -15.92
N GLY A 527 75.23 33.01 -15.63
CA GLY A 527 76.61 33.35 -15.98
C GLY A 527 77.66 32.50 -15.23
N PRO A 528 78.90 32.41 -15.75
CA PRO A 528 79.92 31.53 -15.22
C PRO A 528 80.54 32.08 -13.93
N SER A 529 80.38 31.35 -12.82
CA SER A 529 81.17 31.58 -11.60
C SER A 529 82.53 30.89 -11.74
N THR A 530 83.57 31.70 -11.78
CA THR A 530 84.98 31.31 -11.72
C THR A 530 85.30 30.55 -10.43
N LEU A 531 85.92 29.38 -10.57
CA LEU A 531 86.63 28.69 -9.49
C LEU A 531 88.02 29.32 -9.32
N LYS A 532 88.28 29.88 -8.15
CA LYS A 532 89.54 29.73 -7.40
C LYS A 532 89.28 30.00 -5.92
#